data_AF-A0A5K1HKZ5-F1
#
_entry.id   AF-A0A5K1HKZ5-F1
#
_cell.length_a   1.000
_cell.length_b   1.000
_cell.length_c   1.000
_cell.angle_alpha   90.00
_cell.angle_beta   90.00
_cell.angle_gamma   90.00
#
_symmetry.space_group_name_H-M   'P 1'
#
loop_
_entity.id
_entity.type
_entity.pdbx_description
1 polymer ?
#
loop_
_entity_poly.entity_id
_entity_poly.type
_entity_poly.pdbx_seq_one_letter_code
_entity_poly.pdbx_strand_id
1 'polypeptide(L)' 'LRANFFTHETKSLAFRKNTLKTLLRGYIALEQEFNEALNKDLGHNTFISNFGAHALTKAEIQDLIDGVGSWIKP' A
#
# COMPACT_ATOMS: atom_id res chain seq x y z
N LEU A 1 15.96 8.84 -5.95
CA LEU A 1 14.80 9.42 -5.23
C LEU A 1 14.77 10.96 -5.28
N ARG A 2 15.79 11.68 -4.81
CA ARG A 2 15.80 13.16 -4.81
C ARG A 2 15.65 13.78 -6.21
N ALA A 3 16.33 13.23 -7.22
CA ALA A 3 16.16 13.66 -8.62
C ALA A 3 14.71 13.51 -9.11
N ASN A 4 14.07 12.36 -8.85
CA ASN A 4 12.68 12.11 -9.24
C ASN A 4 11.70 13.05 -8.53
N PHE A 5 11.95 13.42 -7.27
CA PHE A 5 11.12 14.41 -6.57
C PHE A 5 11.15 15.79 -7.25
N PHE A 6 12.31 16.18 -7.78
CA PHE A 6 12.47 17.43 -8.51
C PHE A 6 11.83 17.44 -9.91
N THR A 7 11.42 16.29 -10.44
CA THR A 7 10.55 16.24 -11.64
C THR A 7 9.13 16.73 -11.34
N HIS A 8 8.77 16.84 -10.06
CA HIS A 8 7.46 17.26 -9.58
C HIS A 8 6.28 16.35 -9.97
N GLU A 9 6.54 15.22 -10.62
CA GLU A 9 5.53 14.24 -11.01
C GLU A 9 4.71 13.76 -9.79
N THR A 10 5.39 13.56 -8.66
CA THR A 10 4.78 13.11 -7.39
C THR A 10 3.80 14.12 -6.77
N LYS A 11 3.80 15.38 -7.20
CA LYS A 11 2.82 16.39 -6.73
C LYS A 11 1.43 16.15 -7.32
N SER A 12 1.36 15.56 -8.51
CA SER A 12 0.10 15.26 -9.17
C SER A 12 -0.77 14.33 -8.33
N LEU A 13 -2.03 14.71 -8.11
CA LEU A 13 -3.00 13.84 -7.43
C LEU A 13 -3.23 12.55 -8.23
N ALA A 14 -3.28 12.66 -9.56
CA ALA A 14 -3.47 11.50 -10.44
C ALA A 14 -2.30 10.53 -10.29
N PHE A 15 -1.07 11.03 -10.25
CA PHE A 15 0.11 10.21 -10.02
C PHE A 15 0.04 9.50 -8.66
N ARG A 16 -0.25 10.23 -7.58
CA ARG A 16 -0.39 9.66 -6.22
C ARG A 16 -1.46 8.57 -6.16
N LYS A 17 -2.65 8.81 -6.72
CA LYS A 17 -3.73 7.81 -6.80
C LYS A 17 -3.32 6.59 -7.62
N ASN A 18 -2.63 6.78 -8.74
CA ASN A 18 -2.15 5.67 -9.55
C ASN A 18 -1.12 4.83 -8.80
N THR A 19 -0.17 5.48 -8.12
CA THR A 19 0.84 4.80 -7.29
C THR A 19 0.20 3.98 -6.18
N LEU A 20 -0.81 4.53 -5.48
CA LEU A 20 -1.55 3.78 -4.45
C LEU A 20 -2.32 2.58 -5.02
N LYS A 21 -2.94 2.73 -6.19
CA LYS A 21 -3.61 1.62 -6.89
C LYS A 21 -2.62 0.52 -7.30
N THR A 22 -1.46 0.91 -7.81
CA THR A 22 -0.38 -0.02 -8.16
C THR A 22 0.14 -0.74 -6.92
N LEU A 23 0.31 -0.01 -5.80
CA LEU A 23 0.70 -0.60 -4.53
C LEU A 23 -0.32 -1.63 -4.05
N LEU A 24 -1.62 -1.31 -4.06
CA LEU A 24 -2.66 -2.25 -3.66
C LEU A 24 -2.67 -3.52 -4.53
N ARG A 25 -2.54 -3.37 -5.86
CA ARG A 25 -2.46 -4.52 -6.78
C ARG A 25 -1.23 -5.38 -6.51
N GLY A 26 -0.06 -4.75 -6.35
CA GLY A 26 1.18 -5.44 -6.04
C GLY A 26 1.11 -6.16 -4.70
N TYR A 27 0.49 -5.54 -3.70
CA TYR A 27 0.29 -6.14 -2.39
C TYR A 27 -0.58 -7.41 -2.46
N ILE A 28 -1.73 -7.33 -3.15
CA ILE A 28 -2.62 -8.48 -3.35
C ILE A 28 -1.92 -9.59 -4.13
N ALA A 29 -1.16 -9.23 -5.17
CA ALA A 29 -0.44 -10.20 -5.99
C ALA A 29 0.65 -10.95 -5.21
N LEU A 30 1.23 -10.32 -4.17
CA LEU A 30 2.31 -10.86 -3.34
C LEU A 30 1.83 -11.35 -1.97
N GLU A 31 0.52 -11.45 -1.74
CA GLU A 31 -0.05 -11.75 -0.43
C GLU A 31 0.40 -13.12 0.09
N GLN A 32 0.57 -14.10 -0.80
CA GLN A 32 1.05 -15.43 -0.41
C GLN A 32 2.53 -15.39 -0.01
N GLU A 33 3.36 -14.71 -0.78
CA GLU A 33 4.79 -14.56 -0.51
C GLU A 33 5.03 -13.81 0.82
N PHE A 34 4.20 -12.82 1.12
CA PHE A 34 4.23 -12.16 2.44
C PHE A 34 3.79 -13.10 3.56
N ASN A 35 2.76 -13.93 3.36
CA ASN A 35 2.38 -14.94 4.34
C ASN A 35 3.53 -15.91 4.64
N GLU A 36 4.22 -16.38 3.61
CA GLU A 36 5.39 -17.26 3.74
C GLU A 36 6.53 -16.58 4.49
N ALA A 37 6.83 -15.31 4.17
CA ALA A 37 7.84 -14.52 4.87
C ALA A 37 7.48 -14.30 6.36
N LEU A 38 6.23 -13.91 6.65
CA LEU A 38 5.75 -13.71 8.01
C LEU A 38 5.75 -15.01 8.83
N ASN A 39 5.45 -16.14 8.20
CA ASN A 39 5.56 -17.43 8.84
C ASN A 39 7.01 -17.77 9.17
N LYS A 40 7.91 -17.58 8.20
CA LYS A 40 9.34 -17.90 8.35
C LYS A 40 10.02 -17.04 9.42
N ASP A 41 9.74 -15.74 9.44
CA ASP A 41 10.48 -14.79 10.26
C ASP A 41 9.85 -14.66 11.67
N LEU A 42 8.52 -14.74 11.77
CA LEU A 42 7.78 -14.46 13.01
C LEU A 42 6.93 -15.64 13.51
N GLY A 43 6.86 -16.75 12.77
CA GLY A 43 6.01 -17.89 13.10
C GLY A 43 4.52 -17.62 12.92
N HIS A 44 4.13 -16.53 12.25
CA HIS A 44 2.73 -16.19 12.04
C HIS A 44 2.06 -17.22 11.12
N ASN A 45 0.87 -17.67 11.48
CA ASN A 45 0.02 -18.43 10.56
C ASN A 45 -0.80 -17.48 9.68
N THR A 46 -1.40 -18.01 8.62
CA THR A 46 -2.20 -17.22 7.65
C THR A 46 -3.31 -16.41 8.31
N PHE A 47 -3.91 -16.91 9.39
CA PHE A 47 -4.97 -16.18 10.10
C PHE A 47 -4.42 -14.91 10.78
N ILE A 48 -3.31 -15.04 11.52
CA ILE A 48 -2.66 -13.92 12.20
C ILE A 48 -2.11 -12.92 11.17
N SER A 49 -1.50 -13.39 10.08
CA SER A 49 -1.02 -12.54 8.99
C SER A 49 -2.17 -11.80 8.29
N ASN A 50 -3.30 -12.48 8.03
CA ASN A 50 -4.48 -11.86 7.43
C ASN A 50 -5.08 -10.77 8.32
N PHE A 51 -5.26 -11.05 9.61
CA PHE A 51 -5.88 -10.10 10.53
C PHE A 51 -4.93 -8.95 10.93
N GLY A 52 -3.66 -9.28 11.23
CA GLY A 52 -2.70 -8.34 11.78
C GLY A 52 -1.94 -7.50 10.75
N ALA A 53 -1.83 -7.95 9.50
CA ALA A 53 -1.09 -7.25 8.46
C ALA A 53 -1.95 -6.99 7.21
N HIS A 54 -2.43 -8.04 6.55
CA HIS A 54 -3.02 -7.89 5.21
C HIS A 54 -4.31 -7.08 5.20
N ALA A 55 -5.25 -7.35 6.12
CA ALA A 55 -6.51 -6.65 6.17
C ALA A 55 -6.32 -5.15 6.47
N LEU A 56 -5.49 -4.82 7.48
CA LEU A 56 -5.22 -3.44 7.87
C LEU A 56 -4.50 -2.67 6.75
N THR A 57 -3.44 -3.24 6.18
CA THR A 57 -2.69 -2.56 5.10
C THR A 57 -3.55 -2.35 3.87
N LYS A 58 -4.36 -3.34 3.45
CA LYS A 58 -5.26 -3.17 2.29
C LYS A 58 -6.32 -2.10 2.55
N ALA A 59 -6.92 -2.10 3.74
CA ALA A 59 -7.91 -1.09 4.13
C ALA A 59 -7.30 0.32 4.13
N GLU A 60 -6.12 0.50 4.74
CA GLU A 60 -5.45 1.79 4.78
C GLU A 60 -5.10 2.31 3.38
N ILE A 61 -4.55 1.46 2.50
CA ILE A 61 -4.26 1.86 1.11
C ILE A 61 -5.54 2.27 0.38
N GLN A 62 -6.66 1.55 0.59
CA GLN A 62 -7.93 1.88 -0.01
C GLN A 62 -8.49 3.21 0.50
N ASP A 63 -8.46 3.44 1.81
CA ASP A 63 -8.85 4.70 2.44
C ASP A 63 -8.02 5.87 1.91
N LEU A 64 -6.71 5.67 1.71
CA LEU A 64 -5.83 6.66 1.10
C LEU A 64 -6.23 6.97 -0.35
N ILE A 65 -6.56 5.96 -1.17
CA ILE A 65 -7.00 6.16 -2.56
C ILE A 65 -8.26 7.04 -2.63
N ASP A 66 -9.20 6.77 -1.73
CA ASP A 66 -10.51 7.41 -1.70
C ASP A 66 -10.41 8.83 -1.09
N GLY A 67 -9.65 8.97 -0.01
CA GLY A 67 -9.55 10.20 0.78
C GLY A 67 -8.49 11.21 0.33
N VAL A 68 -7.43 10.80 -0.39
CA VAL A 68 -6.31 11.70 -0.73
C VAL A 68 -6.74 12.93 -1.53
N GLY A 69 -7.81 12.85 -2.31
CA GLY A 69 -8.36 14.01 -3.02
C GLY A 69 -8.99 15.05 -2.10
N SER A 70 -9.63 14.61 -1.00
CA SER A 70 -10.24 15.52 -0.02
C SER A 70 -9.23 16.10 0.95
N TRP A 71 -8.18 15.37 1.32
CA TRP A 71 -7.21 15.82 2.34
C TRP A 71 -6.22 16.86 1.84
N ILE A 72 -6.05 16.98 0.53
CA ILE A 72 -5.14 17.97 -0.07
C ILE A 72 -5.83 19.32 -0.34
N LYS A 73 -7.09 19.48 0.07
CA LYS A 73 -7.80 20.75 -0.04
C LYS A 73 -7.12 21.80 0.87
N PRO A 74 -7.06 23.08 0.46
CA PRO A 74 -6.47 24.15 1.26
C PRO A 74 -7.17 24.34 2.61
#